data_AF-A0A563VRW2-F1
#
_entry.id   AF-A0A563VRW2-F1
#
_cell.length_a   1.000
_cell.length_b   1.000
_cell.length_c   1.000
_cell.angle_alpha   90.00
_cell.angle_beta   90.00
_cell.angle_gamma   90.00
#
_symmetry.space_group_name_H-M   'P 1'
#
loop_
_entity.id
_entity.type
_entity.pdbx_description
1 polymer ?
#
loop_
_entity_poly.entity_id
_entity_poly.type
_entity_poly.pdbx_seq_one_letter_code
_entity_poly.pdbx_strand_id
1 'polypeptide(L)'
;MLDITRLSTTELYELAENENTPSETLIELSEEKNREILQRLAKNPNTPISILERLSYNFPDEVINNPVCELLWLENPNQMDFYKVALAKSSSTSEAKLIQLAEDSNTKIKNALLERKSLSVELLKKLATDSNVYVRQSVAENPNTSASTLKILANDSDYYGYHVRQSVAANKNTSASTLKVLANDSHTNVLISVARNKNTPLETLKKLAINSNQTVRYYVAENPNTPASTLEILANYPDTNVCSLVANVRLSVTKNKNISVEALKKLANDSNHHVRESVAENPNTPASTLEILANDPNTFVRASVARNKNTPLETLNKLATNSSNYVRQSVAFNKNTSLSTLEELASDECEHVRGEVACNPNCPLAVFEQLKNDDSKQVRAKQQKTLIIHL
;
A
#
# COMPACT_ATOMS: atom_id res chain seq x y z
N MET A 1 -39.28 -32.88 -21.86
CA MET A 1 -38.15 -32.11 -21.33
C MET A 1 -37.09 -32.10 -22.41
N LEU A 2 -36.65 -30.92 -22.84
CA LEU A 2 -35.66 -30.75 -23.89
C LEU A 2 -34.28 -31.01 -23.27
N ASP A 3 -33.46 -31.91 -23.81
CA ASP A 3 -32.14 -32.21 -23.23
C ASP A 3 -31.14 -31.12 -23.63
N ILE A 4 -31.01 -30.09 -22.79
CA ILE A 4 -30.15 -28.93 -23.07
C ILE A 4 -28.66 -29.28 -23.16
N THR A 5 -28.24 -30.43 -22.61
CA THR A 5 -26.81 -30.84 -22.59
C THR A 5 -26.26 -31.22 -23.96
N ARG A 6 -27.14 -31.41 -24.95
CA ARG A 6 -26.79 -31.77 -26.33
C ARG A 6 -26.83 -30.59 -27.30
N LEU A 7 -27.26 -29.43 -26.82
CA LEU A 7 -27.39 -28.23 -27.64
C LEU A 7 -26.06 -27.50 -27.78
N SER A 8 -25.87 -26.87 -28.94
CA SER A 8 -24.78 -25.94 -29.15
C SER A 8 -25.00 -24.65 -28.35
N THR A 9 -23.93 -23.93 -28.06
CA THR A 9 -24.00 -22.64 -27.34
C THR A 9 -24.93 -21.63 -28.02
N THR A 10 -25.02 -21.65 -29.35
CA THR A 10 -25.91 -20.77 -30.11
C THR A 10 -27.38 -21.10 -29.86
N GLU A 11 -27.74 -22.39 -29.87
CA GLU A 11 -29.10 -22.84 -29.56
C GLU A 11 -29.49 -22.49 -28.12
N LEU A 12 -28.54 -22.59 -27.17
CA LEU A 12 -28.75 -22.17 -25.79
C LEU A 12 -28.99 -20.65 -25.67
N TYR A 13 -28.31 -19.83 -26.48
CA TYR A 13 -28.57 -18.39 -26.54
C TYR A 13 -29.98 -18.09 -27.05
N GLU A 14 -30.40 -18.75 -28.13
CA GLU A 14 -31.74 -18.57 -28.71
C GLU A 14 -32.84 -18.97 -27.71
N LEU A 15 -32.66 -20.09 -27.00
CA LEU A 15 -33.59 -20.51 -25.95
C LEU A 15 -33.65 -19.51 -24.79
N ALA A 16 -32.51 -18.96 -24.36
CA ALA A 16 -32.47 -18.00 -23.27
C ALA A 16 -33.15 -16.67 -23.62
N GLU A 17 -33.14 -16.26 -24.90
CA GLU A 17 -33.72 -14.99 -25.37
C GLU A 17 -35.18 -15.11 -25.79
N ASN A 18 -35.62 -16.30 -26.20
CA ASN A 18 -36.98 -16.53 -26.67
C ASN A 18 -38.01 -16.36 -25.54
N GLU A 19 -38.89 -15.36 -25.69
CA GLU A 19 -39.94 -15.04 -24.72
C GLU A 19 -40.92 -16.19 -24.48
N ASN A 20 -41.03 -17.16 -25.39
CA ASN A 20 -41.93 -18.30 -25.23
C ASN A 20 -41.26 -19.53 -24.59
N THR A 21 -39.99 -19.43 -24.18
CA THR A 21 -39.29 -20.56 -23.54
C THR A 21 -39.94 -20.89 -22.21
N PRO A 22 -40.33 -22.16 -21.96
CA PRO A 22 -40.94 -22.57 -20.69
C PRO A 22 -40.01 -22.33 -19.50
N SER A 23 -40.60 -22.01 -18.35
CA SER A 23 -39.88 -21.73 -17.11
C SER A 23 -38.97 -22.88 -16.67
N GLU A 24 -39.36 -24.15 -16.89
CA GLU A 24 -38.53 -25.31 -16.57
C GLU A 24 -37.23 -25.32 -17.38
N THR A 25 -37.29 -24.94 -18.65
CA THR A 25 -36.11 -24.87 -19.52
C THR A 25 -35.21 -23.70 -19.11
N LEU A 26 -35.80 -22.57 -18.70
CA LEU A 26 -35.04 -21.43 -18.17
C LEU A 26 -34.34 -21.76 -16.84
N ILE A 27 -34.94 -22.62 -16.00
CA ILE A 27 -34.32 -23.15 -14.78
C ILE A 27 -33.08 -23.98 -15.13
N GLU A 28 -33.18 -24.91 -16.08
CA GLU A 28 -32.04 -25.72 -16.50
C GLU A 28 -30.92 -24.83 -17.08
N LEU A 29 -31.26 -23.88 -17.94
CA LEU A 29 -30.30 -22.91 -18.50
C LEU A 29 -29.62 -22.05 -17.44
N SER A 30 -30.27 -21.82 -16.30
CA SER A 30 -29.71 -20.97 -15.24
C SER A 30 -28.55 -21.62 -14.48
N GLU A 31 -28.35 -22.93 -14.63
CA GLU A 31 -27.22 -23.68 -14.07
C GLU A 31 -25.96 -23.60 -14.97
N GLU A 32 -26.10 -23.06 -16.18
CA GLU A 32 -24.98 -22.81 -17.06
C GLU A 32 -24.03 -21.74 -16.49
N LYS A 33 -22.73 -21.96 -16.66
CA LYS A 33 -21.70 -21.00 -16.23
C LYS A 33 -21.47 -19.87 -17.23
N ASN A 34 -22.10 -19.94 -18.40
CA ASN A 34 -21.92 -18.96 -19.45
C ASN A 34 -22.62 -17.64 -19.08
N ARG A 35 -21.81 -16.60 -18.81
CA ARG A 35 -22.29 -15.27 -18.44
C ARG A 35 -23.30 -14.69 -19.42
N GLU A 36 -23.12 -14.95 -20.71
CA GLU A 36 -23.97 -14.41 -21.76
C GLU A 36 -25.36 -15.09 -21.77
N ILE A 37 -25.42 -16.41 -21.53
CA ILE A 37 -26.70 -17.12 -21.32
C ILE A 37 -27.43 -16.50 -20.12
N LEU A 38 -26.73 -16.37 -18.99
CA LEU A 38 -27.32 -15.79 -17.77
C LEU A 38 -27.79 -14.35 -17.96
N GLN A 39 -27.09 -13.55 -18.77
CA GLN A 39 -27.52 -12.19 -19.11
C GLN A 39 -28.80 -12.18 -19.95
N ARG A 40 -28.93 -13.10 -20.94
CA ARG A 40 -30.16 -13.26 -21.73
C ARG A 40 -31.33 -13.73 -20.86
N LEU A 41 -31.10 -14.69 -19.96
CA LEU A 41 -32.09 -15.12 -18.98
C LEU A 41 -32.59 -13.95 -18.12
N ALA A 42 -31.70 -13.06 -17.66
CA ALA A 42 -32.10 -11.91 -16.86
C ALA A 42 -33.05 -10.94 -17.61
N LYS A 43 -32.98 -10.88 -18.94
CA LYS A 43 -33.85 -10.04 -19.78
C LYS A 43 -35.17 -10.73 -20.15
N ASN A 44 -35.21 -12.06 -20.15
CA ASN A 44 -36.35 -12.82 -20.63
C ASN A 44 -37.57 -12.64 -19.69
N PRO A 45 -38.74 -12.20 -20.19
CA PRO A 45 -39.93 -11.93 -19.38
C PRO A 45 -40.48 -13.14 -18.62
N ASN A 46 -40.23 -14.36 -19.13
CA ASN A 46 -40.71 -15.60 -18.53
C ASN A 46 -39.73 -16.22 -17.53
N THR A 47 -38.60 -15.55 -17.24
CA THR A 47 -37.64 -16.03 -16.25
C THR A 47 -38.23 -16.04 -14.84
N PRO A 48 -38.25 -17.19 -14.15
CA PRO A 48 -38.71 -17.28 -12.78
C PRO A 48 -38.04 -16.30 -11.82
N ILE A 49 -38.82 -15.78 -10.86
CA ILE A 49 -38.35 -14.82 -9.84
C ILE A 49 -37.15 -15.36 -9.05
N SER A 50 -37.14 -16.65 -8.72
CA SER A 50 -36.03 -17.28 -7.99
C SER A 50 -34.70 -17.20 -8.74
N ILE A 51 -34.74 -17.22 -10.08
CA ILE A 51 -33.56 -17.05 -10.93
C ILE A 51 -33.21 -15.57 -11.04
N LEU A 52 -34.19 -14.69 -11.26
CA LEU A 52 -33.96 -13.24 -11.28
C LEU A 52 -33.34 -12.74 -9.96
N GLU A 53 -33.76 -13.28 -8.83
CA GLU A 53 -33.16 -13.02 -7.52
C GLU A 53 -31.67 -13.39 -7.51
N ARG A 54 -31.31 -14.58 -7.99
CA ARG A 54 -29.91 -15.03 -8.10
C ARG A 54 -29.09 -14.19 -9.08
N LEU A 55 -29.72 -13.71 -10.16
CA LEU A 55 -29.07 -12.93 -11.22
C LEU A 55 -28.97 -11.43 -10.87
N SER A 56 -29.82 -10.92 -9.98
CA SER A 56 -29.95 -9.50 -9.63
C SER A 56 -28.63 -8.82 -9.24
N TYR A 57 -27.74 -9.55 -8.58
CA TYR A 57 -26.45 -9.00 -8.14
C TYR A 57 -25.44 -8.83 -9.29
N ASN A 58 -25.48 -9.72 -10.29
CA ASN A 58 -24.52 -9.78 -11.40
C ASN A 58 -25.02 -9.07 -12.67
N PHE A 59 -26.34 -9.00 -12.85
CA PHE A 59 -27.03 -8.42 -14.00
C PHE A 59 -28.11 -7.43 -13.54
N PRO A 60 -27.76 -6.39 -12.76
CA PRO A 60 -28.74 -5.50 -12.16
C PRO A 60 -29.53 -4.72 -13.21
N ASP A 61 -28.86 -4.26 -14.28
CA ASP A 61 -29.49 -3.47 -15.35
C ASP A 61 -30.48 -4.33 -16.16
N GLU A 62 -30.19 -5.61 -16.39
CA GLU A 62 -31.11 -6.53 -17.04
C GLU A 62 -32.33 -6.83 -16.16
N VAL A 63 -32.12 -7.12 -14.87
CA VAL A 63 -33.20 -7.46 -13.95
C VAL A 63 -34.13 -6.27 -13.71
N ILE A 64 -33.63 -5.04 -13.59
CA ILE A 64 -34.50 -3.88 -13.36
C ILE A 64 -35.36 -3.52 -14.58
N ASN A 65 -34.92 -3.92 -15.78
CA ASN A 65 -35.65 -3.70 -17.02
C ASN A 65 -36.48 -4.93 -17.43
N ASN A 66 -36.47 -6.00 -16.63
CA ASN A 66 -37.28 -7.18 -16.91
C ASN A 66 -38.77 -6.85 -16.68
N PRO A 67 -39.65 -7.05 -17.69
CA PRO A 67 -41.06 -6.67 -17.59
C PRO A 67 -41.81 -7.28 -16.40
N VAL A 68 -41.44 -8.51 -16.00
CA VAL A 68 -42.09 -9.18 -14.86
C VAL A 68 -41.81 -8.46 -13.54
N CYS A 69 -40.62 -7.85 -13.42
CA CYS A 69 -40.23 -7.18 -12.19
C CYS A 69 -40.98 -5.86 -11.98
N GLU A 70 -41.29 -5.11 -13.04
CA GLU A 70 -42.08 -3.88 -12.91
C GLU A 70 -43.50 -4.16 -12.40
N LEU A 71 -44.16 -5.18 -12.96
CA LEU A 71 -45.50 -5.59 -12.55
C LEU A 71 -45.53 -6.06 -11.10
N LEU A 72 -44.61 -6.94 -10.71
CA LEU A 72 -44.52 -7.47 -9.35
C LEU A 72 -44.15 -6.40 -8.33
N TRP A 73 -43.32 -5.43 -8.73
CA TRP A 73 -42.96 -4.31 -7.87
C TRP A 73 -44.16 -3.42 -7.56
N LEU A 74 -45.07 -3.22 -8.51
CA LEU A 74 -46.31 -2.47 -8.29
C LEU A 74 -47.26 -3.20 -7.33
N GLU A 75 -47.28 -4.54 -7.38
CA GLU A 75 -48.16 -5.35 -6.54
C GLU A 75 -47.61 -5.51 -5.11
N ASN A 76 -46.30 -5.81 -4.97
CA ASN A 76 -45.68 -6.20 -3.70
C ASN A 76 -44.28 -5.55 -3.47
N PRO A 77 -44.18 -4.22 -3.38
CA PRO A 77 -42.88 -3.50 -3.32
C PRO A 77 -42.05 -3.85 -2.07
N ASN A 78 -42.69 -4.27 -0.99
CA ASN A 78 -42.02 -4.58 0.28
C ASN A 78 -41.43 -5.99 0.33
N GLN A 79 -41.72 -6.87 -0.64
CA GLN A 79 -41.28 -8.27 -0.63
C GLN A 79 -40.17 -8.55 -1.67
N MET A 80 -39.78 -7.56 -2.48
CA MET A 80 -38.79 -7.71 -3.55
C MET A 80 -37.44 -7.05 -3.19
N ASP A 81 -36.82 -7.51 -2.11
CA ASP A 81 -35.51 -6.99 -1.68
C ASP A 81 -34.43 -7.15 -2.76
N PHE A 82 -34.45 -8.26 -3.51
CA PHE A 82 -33.52 -8.48 -4.62
C PHE A 82 -33.65 -7.42 -5.72
N TYR A 83 -34.87 -6.95 -5.98
CA TYR A 83 -35.13 -5.90 -6.97
C TYR A 83 -34.62 -4.55 -6.48
N LYS A 84 -34.81 -4.22 -5.20
CA LYS A 84 -34.21 -3.03 -4.58
C LYS A 84 -32.68 -3.07 -4.62
N VAL A 85 -32.07 -4.24 -4.41
CA VAL A 85 -30.63 -4.44 -4.56
C VAL A 85 -30.20 -4.22 -6.02
N ALA A 86 -30.95 -4.75 -6.99
CA ALA A 86 -30.69 -4.51 -8.41
C ALA A 86 -30.77 -3.02 -8.76
N LEU A 87 -31.81 -2.31 -8.31
CA LEU A 87 -31.95 -0.86 -8.45
C LEU A 87 -30.78 -0.11 -7.80
N ALA A 88 -30.34 -0.51 -6.61
CA ALA A 88 -29.21 0.10 -5.93
C ALA A 88 -27.90 -0.05 -6.72
N LYS A 89 -27.70 -1.14 -7.47
CA LYS A 89 -26.48 -1.38 -8.28
C LYS A 89 -26.58 -0.86 -9.70
N SER A 90 -27.78 -0.76 -10.26
CA SER A 90 -28.03 -0.43 -11.66
C SER A 90 -27.48 0.95 -12.03
N SER A 91 -26.78 1.01 -13.16
CA SER A 91 -26.16 2.26 -13.64
C SER A 91 -27.19 3.31 -14.09
N SER A 92 -28.41 2.89 -14.43
CA SER A 92 -29.48 3.75 -14.94
C SER A 92 -30.46 4.25 -13.86
N THR A 93 -30.38 3.75 -12.63
CA THR A 93 -31.25 4.21 -11.53
C THR A 93 -31.05 5.69 -11.22
N SER A 94 -32.15 6.45 -11.19
CA SER A 94 -32.13 7.89 -10.92
C SER A 94 -31.74 8.21 -9.47
N GLU A 95 -31.10 9.36 -9.27
CA GLU A 95 -30.65 9.83 -7.95
C GLU A 95 -31.79 9.85 -6.91
N ALA A 96 -32.99 10.30 -7.30
CA ALA A 96 -34.16 10.32 -6.42
C ALA A 96 -34.53 8.93 -5.89
N LYS A 97 -34.47 7.90 -6.74
CA LYS A 97 -34.70 6.50 -6.33
C LYS A 97 -33.58 6.00 -5.41
N LEU A 98 -32.31 6.35 -5.69
CA LEU A 98 -31.19 5.99 -4.82
C LEU A 98 -31.33 6.61 -3.41
N ILE A 99 -31.79 7.87 -3.32
CA ILE A 99 -32.07 8.55 -2.05
C ILE A 99 -33.18 7.87 -1.26
N GLN A 100 -34.20 7.36 -1.95
CA GLN A 100 -35.27 6.57 -1.33
C GLN A 100 -34.76 5.22 -0.82
N LEU A 101 -33.94 4.52 -1.61
CA LEU A 101 -33.33 3.24 -1.21
C LEU A 101 -32.39 3.36 -0.01
N ALA A 102 -31.78 4.54 0.19
CA ALA A 102 -30.96 4.80 1.38
C ALA A 102 -31.76 4.90 2.69
N GLU A 103 -33.09 5.06 2.63
CA GLU A 103 -33.96 5.06 3.82
C GLU A 103 -34.42 3.66 4.22
N ASP A 104 -34.17 2.64 3.38
CA ASP A 104 -34.62 1.28 3.62
C ASP A 104 -34.00 0.72 4.92
N SER A 105 -34.69 -0.16 5.65
CA SER A 105 -34.11 -0.77 6.86
C SER A 105 -33.10 -1.86 6.53
N ASN A 106 -33.15 -2.42 5.32
CA ASN A 106 -32.30 -3.52 4.89
C ASN A 106 -30.89 -3.02 4.51
N THR A 107 -29.90 -3.46 5.28
CA THR A 107 -28.50 -3.08 5.12
C THR A 107 -27.89 -3.61 3.82
N LYS A 108 -28.41 -4.70 3.24
CA LYS A 108 -27.94 -5.23 1.95
C LYS A 108 -28.16 -4.23 0.82
N ILE A 109 -29.28 -3.51 0.84
CA ILE A 109 -29.61 -2.47 -0.14
C ILE A 109 -28.65 -1.29 0.00
N LYS A 110 -28.40 -0.84 1.24
CA LYS A 110 -27.45 0.26 1.52
C LYS A 110 -26.03 -0.09 1.11
N ASN A 111 -25.59 -1.31 1.39
CA ASN A 111 -24.27 -1.79 0.97
C ASN A 111 -24.18 -1.85 -0.56
N ALA A 112 -25.24 -2.32 -1.24
CA ALA A 112 -25.33 -2.30 -2.69
C ALA A 112 -25.23 -0.88 -3.28
N LEU A 113 -25.79 0.14 -2.61
CA LEU A 113 -25.58 1.54 -2.99
C LEU A 113 -24.10 1.94 -2.87
N LEU A 114 -23.44 1.54 -1.78
CA LEU A 114 -22.03 1.89 -1.49
C LEU A 114 -21.02 1.20 -2.41
N GLU A 115 -21.40 0.10 -3.06
CA GLU A 115 -20.60 -0.55 -4.12
C GLU A 115 -20.57 0.28 -5.42
N ARG A 116 -21.45 1.28 -5.59
CA ARG A 116 -21.45 2.12 -6.79
C ARG A 116 -20.19 2.99 -6.84
N LYS A 117 -19.57 3.02 -8.02
CA LYS A 117 -18.39 3.88 -8.28
C LYS A 117 -18.72 5.37 -8.17
N SER A 118 -19.93 5.76 -8.55
CA SER A 118 -20.40 7.15 -8.58
C SER A 118 -21.60 7.31 -7.66
N LEU A 119 -21.35 7.68 -6.41
CA LEU A 119 -22.36 8.15 -5.47
C LEU A 119 -22.28 9.66 -5.33
N SER A 120 -23.44 10.31 -5.22
CA SER A 120 -23.48 11.74 -4.94
C SER A 120 -23.00 12.04 -3.52
N VAL A 121 -22.51 13.27 -3.33
CA VAL A 121 -22.11 13.77 -2.01
C VAL A 121 -23.31 13.81 -1.04
N GLU A 122 -24.51 14.10 -1.57
CA GLU A 122 -25.74 14.16 -0.79
C GLU A 122 -26.12 12.77 -0.25
N LEU A 123 -26.07 11.75 -1.09
CA LEU A 123 -26.38 10.38 -0.67
C LEU A 123 -25.38 9.85 0.36
N LEU A 124 -24.09 10.09 0.14
CA LEU A 124 -23.06 9.72 1.12
C LEU A 124 -23.26 10.46 2.46
N LYS A 125 -23.66 11.73 2.42
CA LYS A 125 -23.96 12.50 3.63
C LYS A 125 -25.17 11.92 4.39
N LYS A 126 -26.18 11.45 3.68
CA LYS A 126 -27.36 10.78 4.28
C LYS A 126 -26.98 9.43 4.92
N LEU A 127 -26.23 8.59 4.20
CA LEU A 127 -25.76 7.30 4.72
C LEU A 127 -24.75 7.45 5.88
N ALA A 128 -24.06 8.59 5.99
CA ALA A 128 -23.15 8.86 7.10
C ALA A 128 -23.85 8.96 8.47
N THR A 129 -25.17 9.18 8.49
CA THR A 129 -25.97 9.24 9.73
C THR A 129 -26.79 7.97 9.95
N ASP A 130 -26.51 6.90 9.22
CA ASP A 130 -27.24 5.63 9.33
C ASP A 130 -27.13 5.02 10.72
N SER A 131 -28.16 4.33 11.20
CA SER A 131 -28.13 3.65 12.50
C SER A 131 -27.14 2.47 12.52
N ASN A 132 -26.84 1.88 11.36
CA ASN A 132 -25.92 0.75 11.25
C ASN A 132 -24.47 1.20 11.10
N VAL A 133 -23.61 0.76 12.02
CA VAL A 133 -22.17 1.09 12.05
C VAL A 133 -21.42 0.64 10.78
N TYR A 134 -21.79 -0.49 10.18
CA TYR A 134 -21.12 -1.01 8.99
C TYR A 134 -21.43 -0.17 7.74
N VAL A 135 -22.63 0.41 7.67
CA VAL A 135 -23.00 1.37 6.61
C VAL A 135 -22.16 2.63 6.77
N ARG A 136 -22.09 3.19 7.98
CA ARG A 136 -21.27 4.38 8.28
C ARG A 136 -19.77 4.14 8.00
N GLN A 137 -19.26 2.95 8.34
CA GLN A 137 -17.89 2.54 8.03
C GLN A 137 -17.66 2.51 6.52
N SER A 138 -18.56 1.88 5.76
CA SER A 138 -18.47 1.80 4.30
C SER A 138 -18.51 3.18 3.64
N VAL A 139 -19.28 4.13 4.19
CA VAL A 139 -19.23 5.54 3.78
C VAL A 139 -17.85 6.16 4.06
N ALA A 140 -17.26 5.92 5.23
CA ALA A 140 -15.93 6.43 5.56
C ALA A 140 -14.81 5.84 4.67
N GLU A 141 -14.93 4.58 4.26
CA GLU A 141 -13.97 3.88 3.39
C GLU A 141 -14.06 4.34 1.92
N ASN A 142 -15.22 4.87 1.51
CA ASN A 142 -15.42 5.27 0.12
C ASN A 142 -14.45 6.42 -0.28
N PRO A 143 -13.65 6.24 -1.34
CA PRO A 143 -12.61 7.21 -1.74
C PRO A 143 -13.15 8.54 -2.27
N ASN A 144 -14.46 8.63 -2.54
CA ASN A 144 -15.15 9.83 -2.99
C ASN A 144 -15.88 10.56 -1.86
N THR A 145 -15.84 10.04 -0.63
CA THR A 145 -16.46 10.71 0.52
C THR A 145 -15.79 12.05 0.79
N SER A 146 -16.61 13.09 0.89
CA SER A 146 -16.17 14.47 1.04
C SER A 146 -15.60 14.73 2.44
N ALA A 147 -14.72 15.71 2.56
CA ALA A 147 -14.15 16.11 3.84
C ALA A 147 -15.22 16.55 4.87
N SER A 148 -16.33 17.15 4.42
CA SER A 148 -17.43 17.56 5.30
C SER A 148 -18.21 16.36 5.82
N THR A 149 -18.46 15.34 5.01
CA THR A 149 -19.09 14.09 5.45
C THR A 149 -18.17 13.31 6.39
N LEU A 150 -16.88 13.22 6.07
CA LEU A 150 -15.86 12.58 6.94
C LEU A 150 -15.77 13.28 8.31
N LYS A 151 -15.96 14.60 8.37
CA LYS A 151 -16.00 15.34 9.64
C LYS A 151 -17.19 14.95 10.52
N ILE A 152 -18.34 14.58 9.93
CA ILE A 152 -19.50 14.07 10.69
C ILE A 152 -19.14 12.72 11.32
N LEU A 153 -18.62 11.79 10.50
CA LEU A 153 -18.23 10.44 10.91
C LEU A 153 -17.07 10.40 11.91
N ALA A 154 -16.24 11.44 11.97
CA ALA A 154 -15.13 11.52 12.92
C ALA A 154 -15.57 11.54 14.39
N ASN A 155 -16.84 11.87 14.68
CA ASN A 155 -17.39 11.91 16.02
C ASN A 155 -18.30 10.71 16.33
N ASP A 156 -18.18 9.61 15.57
CA ASP A 156 -18.99 8.42 15.76
C ASP A 156 -18.81 7.87 17.19
N SER A 157 -19.86 7.98 18.00
CA SER A 157 -19.86 7.62 19.42
C SER A 157 -20.37 6.21 19.70
N ASP A 158 -20.65 5.42 18.66
CA ASP A 158 -21.07 4.04 18.79
C ASP A 158 -19.97 3.20 19.46
N TYR A 159 -20.37 2.15 20.18
CA TYR A 159 -19.46 1.21 20.81
C TYR A 159 -18.48 0.60 19.80
N TYR A 160 -18.95 0.28 18.60
CA TYR A 160 -18.13 -0.19 17.48
C TYR A 160 -17.71 0.93 16.53
N GLY A 161 -18.02 2.19 16.86
CA GLY A 161 -17.76 3.38 16.04
C GLY A 161 -16.27 3.67 15.81
N TYR A 162 -15.36 3.04 16.56
CA TYR A 162 -13.93 3.21 16.33
C TYR A 162 -13.48 2.69 14.96
N HIS A 163 -14.15 1.69 14.37
CA HIS A 163 -13.89 1.25 12.99
C HIS A 163 -14.25 2.34 11.97
N VAL A 164 -15.34 3.06 12.21
CA VAL A 164 -15.74 4.22 11.40
C VAL A 164 -14.69 5.31 11.53
N ARG A 165 -14.33 5.71 12.75
CA ARG A 165 -13.31 6.75 13.00
C ARG A 165 -11.92 6.38 12.46
N GLN A 166 -11.56 5.10 12.52
CA GLN A 166 -10.32 4.57 11.91
C GLN A 166 -10.35 4.73 10.39
N SER A 167 -11.48 4.40 9.75
CA SER A 167 -11.69 4.54 8.31
C SER A 167 -11.68 6.00 7.88
N VAL A 168 -12.29 6.88 8.68
CA VAL A 168 -12.18 8.33 8.50
C VAL A 168 -10.71 8.75 8.57
N ALA A 169 -9.96 8.35 9.58
CA ALA A 169 -8.55 8.71 9.68
C ALA A 169 -7.71 8.16 8.49
N ALA A 170 -8.06 7.01 7.93
CA ALA A 170 -7.36 6.40 6.80
C ALA A 170 -7.71 7.03 5.44
N ASN A 171 -8.87 7.69 5.32
CA ASN A 171 -9.33 8.25 4.05
C ASN A 171 -8.44 9.42 3.58
N LYS A 172 -8.06 9.40 2.30
CA LYS A 172 -7.19 10.42 1.67
C LYS A 172 -7.82 11.82 1.60
N ASN A 173 -9.15 11.92 1.66
CA ASN A 173 -9.88 13.19 1.62
C ASN A 173 -10.08 13.79 3.03
N THR A 174 -9.62 13.11 4.09
CA THR A 174 -9.79 13.59 5.46
C THR A 174 -8.97 14.85 5.68
N SER A 175 -9.66 15.88 6.18
CA SER A 175 -9.06 17.20 6.40
C SER A 175 -8.07 17.20 7.56
N ALA A 176 -7.08 18.09 7.49
CA ALA A 176 -6.15 18.40 8.58
C ALA A 176 -6.87 18.68 9.92
N SER A 177 -7.98 19.43 9.88
CA SER A 177 -8.76 19.76 11.09
C SER A 177 -9.44 18.53 11.71
N THR A 178 -9.96 17.62 10.88
CA THR A 178 -10.56 16.36 11.32
C THR A 178 -9.51 15.42 11.92
N LEU A 179 -8.35 15.30 11.27
CA LEU A 179 -7.23 14.49 11.78
C LEU A 179 -6.72 15.00 13.14
N LYS A 180 -6.70 16.32 13.34
CA LYS A 180 -6.36 16.93 14.63
C LYS A 180 -7.34 16.53 15.74
N VAL A 181 -8.63 16.39 15.43
CA VAL A 181 -9.63 15.89 16.39
C VAL A 181 -9.38 14.41 16.71
N LEU A 182 -9.24 13.58 15.67
CA LEU A 182 -9.01 12.13 15.79
C LEU A 182 -7.69 11.77 16.46
N ALA A 183 -6.72 12.68 16.51
CA ALA A 183 -5.48 12.47 17.27
C ALA A 183 -5.67 12.43 18.80
N ASN A 184 -6.89 12.67 19.29
CA ASN A 184 -7.27 12.53 20.69
C ASN A 184 -8.11 11.28 20.95
N ASP A 185 -8.26 10.39 19.96
CA ASP A 185 -9.04 9.17 20.11
C ASP A 185 -8.42 8.24 21.16
N SER A 186 -9.28 7.54 21.90
CA SER A 186 -8.85 6.52 22.86
C SER A 186 -8.33 5.25 22.18
N HIS A 187 -8.73 4.99 20.93
CA HIS A 187 -8.38 3.77 20.23
C HIS A 187 -7.06 3.93 19.46
N THR A 188 -6.10 3.07 19.78
CA THR A 188 -4.77 3.09 19.15
C THR A 188 -4.84 2.93 17.62
N ASN A 189 -5.77 2.12 17.10
CA ASN A 189 -5.93 1.92 15.66
C ASN A 189 -6.32 3.21 14.92
N VAL A 190 -7.12 4.08 15.55
CA VAL A 190 -7.45 5.39 15.00
C VAL A 190 -6.20 6.27 14.98
N LEU A 191 -5.43 6.31 16.08
CA LEU A 191 -4.18 7.08 16.16
C LEU A 191 -3.14 6.61 15.14
N ILE A 192 -3.05 5.30 14.88
CA ILE A 192 -2.21 4.72 13.83
C ILE A 192 -2.63 5.24 12.46
N SER A 193 -3.94 5.20 12.14
CA SER A 193 -4.44 5.73 10.87
C SER A 193 -4.17 7.24 10.73
N VAL A 194 -4.31 8.01 11.81
CA VAL A 194 -3.93 9.44 11.82
C VAL A 194 -2.43 9.60 11.56
N ALA A 195 -1.58 8.83 12.24
CA ALA A 195 -0.13 8.91 12.03
C ALA A 195 0.28 8.58 10.59
N ARG A 196 -0.41 7.64 9.92
CA ARG A 196 -0.13 7.24 8.53
C ARG A 196 -0.66 8.23 7.48
N ASN A 197 -1.67 9.03 7.79
CA ASN A 197 -2.31 9.89 6.82
C ASN A 197 -1.38 11.05 6.40
N LYS A 198 -1.20 11.26 5.08
CA LYS A 198 -0.33 12.31 4.53
C LYS A 198 -0.86 13.72 4.82
N ASN A 199 -2.15 13.89 5.08
CA ASN A 199 -2.75 15.17 5.42
C ASN A 199 -2.65 15.52 6.91
N THR A 200 -2.00 14.67 7.71
CA THR A 200 -1.87 14.91 9.15
C THR A 200 -1.02 16.14 9.43
N PRO A 201 -1.55 17.12 10.20
CA PRO A 201 -0.81 18.34 10.51
C PRO A 201 0.51 18.06 11.25
N LEU A 202 1.52 18.88 11.02
CA LEU A 202 2.84 18.74 11.63
C LEU A 202 2.78 18.75 13.17
N GLU A 203 2.00 19.65 13.75
CA GLU A 203 1.78 19.71 15.21
C GLU A 203 1.08 18.47 15.75
N THR A 204 0.23 17.84 14.93
CA THR A 204 -0.43 16.58 15.29
C THR A 204 0.55 15.41 15.28
N LEU A 205 1.44 15.34 14.27
CA LEU A 205 2.53 14.36 14.24
C LEU A 205 3.46 14.53 15.45
N LYS A 206 3.82 15.77 15.79
CA LYS A 206 4.63 16.09 16.98
C LYS A 206 3.98 15.61 18.27
N LYS A 207 2.66 15.78 18.41
CA LYS A 207 1.89 15.25 19.55
C LYS A 207 1.91 13.71 19.59
N LEU A 208 1.72 13.06 18.44
CA LEU A 208 1.70 11.59 18.36
C LEU A 208 3.10 10.96 18.56
N ALA A 209 4.17 11.71 18.32
CA ALA A 209 5.54 11.24 18.50
C ALA A 209 5.90 10.91 19.96
N ILE A 210 5.19 11.50 20.93
CA ILE A 210 5.36 11.22 22.36
C ILE A 210 4.29 10.25 22.91
N ASN A 211 3.51 9.61 22.04
CA ASN A 211 2.48 8.65 22.45
C ASN A 211 3.13 7.44 23.15
N SER A 212 2.46 6.87 24.15
CA SER A 212 2.96 5.71 24.90
C SER A 212 3.06 4.45 24.02
N ASN A 213 2.21 4.32 23.01
CA ASN A 213 2.21 3.19 22.09
C ASN A 213 3.33 3.30 21.04
N GLN A 214 4.25 2.34 21.03
CA GLN A 214 5.38 2.28 20.09
C GLN A 214 4.93 2.22 18.62
N THR A 215 3.82 1.54 18.32
CA THR A 215 3.29 1.44 16.95
C THR A 215 2.83 2.79 16.42
N VAL A 216 2.23 3.63 17.26
CA VAL A 216 1.87 5.01 16.88
C VAL A 216 3.13 5.80 16.54
N ARG A 217 4.15 5.76 17.41
CA ARG A 217 5.44 6.44 17.18
C ARG A 217 6.13 5.95 15.89
N TYR A 218 6.08 4.65 15.62
CA TYR A 218 6.60 4.04 14.39
C TYR A 218 5.94 4.65 13.15
N TYR A 219 4.61 4.73 13.12
CA TYR A 219 3.92 5.31 11.96
C TYR A 219 4.10 6.84 11.85
N VAL A 220 4.39 7.54 12.95
CA VAL A 220 4.86 8.93 12.88
C VAL A 220 6.24 8.99 12.22
N ALA A 221 7.19 8.11 12.58
CA ALA A 221 8.51 8.08 11.95
C ALA A 221 8.42 7.77 10.44
N GLU A 222 7.54 6.87 10.02
CA GLU A 222 7.33 6.50 8.61
C GLU A 222 6.61 7.58 7.79
N ASN A 223 5.90 8.52 8.43
CA ASN A 223 5.14 9.52 7.68
C ASN A 223 6.09 10.48 6.93
N PRO A 224 5.96 10.62 5.59
CA PRO A 224 6.87 11.42 4.77
C PRO A 224 6.80 12.93 5.05
N ASN A 225 5.78 13.39 5.78
CA ASN A 225 5.59 14.78 6.18
C ASN A 225 6.04 15.05 7.62
N THR A 226 6.59 14.05 8.33
CA THR A 226 7.09 14.24 9.69
C THR A 226 8.26 15.24 9.70
N PRO A 227 8.15 16.34 10.49
CA PRO A 227 9.21 17.33 10.57
C PRO A 227 10.50 16.78 11.19
N ALA A 228 11.65 17.33 10.80
CA ALA A 228 12.95 17.02 11.37
C ALA A 228 12.97 17.10 12.91
N SER A 229 12.39 18.16 13.49
CA SER A 229 12.30 18.33 14.94
C SER A 229 11.47 17.25 15.64
N THR A 230 10.51 16.64 14.94
CA THR A 230 9.71 15.51 15.46
C THR A 230 10.49 14.20 15.35
N LEU A 231 11.24 14.01 14.26
CA LEU A 231 12.15 12.88 14.10
C LEU A 231 13.26 12.88 15.16
N GLU A 232 13.77 14.05 15.55
CA GLU A 232 14.72 14.19 16.67
C GLU A 232 14.14 13.71 18.00
N ILE A 233 12.87 14.02 18.29
CA ILE A 233 12.17 13.50 19.48
C ILE A 233 12.13 11.97 19.44
N LEU A 234 11.79 11.39 18.27
CA LEU A 234 11.69 9.95 18.09
C LEU A 234 13.05 9.25 18.17
N ALA A 235 14.11 9.86 17.65
CA ALA A 235 15.49 9.39 17.77
C ALA A 235 15.96 9.34 19.23
N ASN A 236 15.41 10.18 20.10
CA ASN A 236 15.73 10.24 21.53
C ASN A 236 14.93 9.24 22.36
N TYR A 237 13.88 8.64 21.81
CA TYR A 237 12.97 7.81 22.59
C TYR A 237 13.54 6.40 22.78
N PRO A 238 13.60 5.87 24.01
CA PRO A 238 14.06 4.50 24.23
C PRO A 238 13.05 3.52 23.63
N ASP A 239 13.50 2.67 22.71
CA ASP A 239 12.70 1.53 22.29
C ASP A 239 12.73 0.50 23.42
N THR A 240 11.59 0.34 24.11
CA THR A 240 11.43 -0.62 25.20
C THR A 240 11.47 -2.08 24.72
N ASN A 241 11.27 -2.31 23.41
CA ASN A 241 11.32 -3.63 22.80
C ASN A 241 12.37 -3.68 21.67
N VAL A 242 13.64 -3.79 22.05
CA VAL A 242 14.78 -3.94 21.12
C VAL A 242 14.68 -5.23 20.27
N CYS A 243 13.88 -6.22 20.72
CA CYS A 243 13.73 -7.52 20.06
C CYS A 243 12.65 -7.61 18.97
N SER A 244 11.80 -6.59 18.78
CA SER A 244 10.77 -6.64 17.73
C SER A 244 11.28 -6.01 16.43
N LEU A 245 11.67 -6.86 15.49
CA LEU A 245 11.91 -6.51 14.08
C LEU A 245 10.71 -5.80 13.41
N VAL A 246 9.52 -5.84 14.03
CA VAL A 246 8.25 -5.47 13.39
C VAL A 246 7.95 -3.95 13.48
N ALA A 247 8.59 -3.19 14.39
CA ALA A 247 8.37 -1.75 14.51
C ALA A 247 9.51 -1.02 15.23
N ASN A 248 10.71 -0.96 14.63
CA ASN A 248 11.82 -0.19 15.18
C ASN A 248 11.68 1.30 14.80
N VAL A 249 11.28 2.12 15.78
CA VAL A 249 11.03 3.56 15.57
C VAL A 249 12.30 4.26 15.11
N ARG A 250 13.45 3.98 15.73
CA ARG A 250 14.71 4.65 15.40
C ARG A 250 15.23 4.28 14.01
N LEU A 251 15.00 3.04 13.57
CA LEU A 251 15.28 2.61 12.19
C LEU A 251 14.34 3.28 11.17
N SER A 252 13.07 3.51 11.51
CA SER A 252 12.17 4.28 10.64
C SER A 252 12.58 5.75 10.54
N VAL A 253 13.10 6.32 11.64
CA VAL A 253 13.64 7.68 11.63
C VAL A 253 14.79 7.81 10.64
N THR A 254 15.74 6.86 10.60
CA THR A 254 16.89 6.90 9.66
C THR A 254 16.49 6.79 8.19
N LYS A 255 15.35 6.19 7.89
CA LYS A 255 14.83 6.05 6.52
C LYS A 255 13.99 7.25 6.07
N ASN A 256 13.58 8.12 6.99
CA ASN A 256 12.77 9.28 6.65
C ASN A 256 13.61 10.35 5.93
N LYS A 257 13.12 10.83 4.79
CA LYS A 257 13.79 11.85 3.96
C LYS A 257 14.01 13.20 4.69
N ASN A 258 13.24 13.50 5.73
CA ASN A 258 13.33 14.75 6.48
C ASN A 258 14.22 14.64 7.72
N ILE A 259 14.95 13.52 7.91
CA ILE A 259 15.86 13.36 9.05
C ILE A 259 16.92 14.47 9.08
N SER A 260 17.16 15.06 10.25
CA SER A 260 18.22 16.05 10.44
C SER A 260 19.60 15.42 10.56
N VAL A 261 20.63 16.21 10.26
CA VAL A 261 22.02 15.85 10.48
C VAL A 261 22.29 15.54 11.96
N GLU A 262 21.65 16.29 12.86
CA GLU A 262 21.73 16.13 14.30
C GLU A 262 21.17 14.78 14.75
N ALA A 263 20.01 14.38 14.21
CA ALA A 263 19.45 13.06 14.46
C ALA A 263 20.35 11.93 13.92
N LEU A 264 20.92 12.07 12.72
CA LEU A 264 21.87 11.11 12.15
C LEU A 264 23.12 10.96 13.03
N LYS A 265 23.73 12.07 13.46
CA LYS A 265 24.90 12.09 14.37
C LYS A 265 24.61 11.36 15.67
N LYS A 266 23.40 11.53 16.21
CA LYS A 266 23.00 10.83 17.44
C LYS A 266 22.81 9.33 17.21
N LEU A 267 22.04 8.96 16.19
CA LEU A 267 21.73 7.55 15.87
C LEU A 267 22.96 6.77 15.38
N ALA A 268 24.04 7.45 14.97
CA ALA A 268 25.33 6.81 14.73
C ALA A 268 25.91 6.11 15.98
N ASN A 269 25.44 6.47 17.18
CA ASN A 269 25.85 5.86 18.45
C ASN A 269 24.76 4.95 19.04
N ASP A 270 23.79 4.51 18.24
CA ASP A 270 22.71 3.64 18.70
C ASP A 270 23.24 2.29 19.20
N SER A 271 22.63 1.71 20.23
CA SER A 271 23.00 0.37 20.69
C SER A 271 22.70 -0.71 19.64
N ASN A 272 21.68 -0.50 18.80
CA ASN A 272 21.32 -1.43 17.74
C ASN A 272 22.14 -1.17 16.47
N HIS A 273 22.94 -2.16 16.05
CA HIS A 273 23.78 -2.06 14.87
C HIS A 273 22.99 -1.87 13.56
N HIS A 274 21.74 -2.34 13.46
CA HIS A 274 20.89 -2.08 12.29
C HIS A 274 20.52 -0.61 12.15
N VAL A 275 20.38 0.11 13.27
CA VAL A 275 20.14 1.56 13.24
C VAL A 275 21.42 2.26 12.76
N ARG A 276 22.58 1.90 13.31
CA ARG A 276 23.88 2.45 12.90
C ARG A 276 24.21 2.15 11.43
N GLU A 277 23.88 0.95 10.96
CA GLU A 277 24.02 0.55 9.56
C GLU A 277 23.13 1.42 8.67
N SER A 278 21.86 1.62 9.04
CA SER A 278 20.96 2.50 8.28
C SER A 278 21.40 3.97 8.29
N VAL A 279 22.05 4.45 9.37
CA VAL A 279 22.73 5.75 9.36
C VAL A 279 23.88 5.75 8.36
N ALA A 280 24.74 4.73 8.36
CA ALA A 280 25.84 4.63 7.40
C ALA A 280 25.37 4.57 5.94
N GLU A 281 24.23 3.94 5.65
CA GLU A 281 23.65 3.89 4.29
C GLU A 281 22.98 5.20 3.85
N ASN A 282 22.57 6.06 4.79
CA ASN A 282 21.77 7.23 4.45
C ASN A 282 22.59 8.24 3.62
N PRO A 283 22.07 8.70 2.47
CA PRO A 283 22.79 9.60 1.56
C PRO A 283 22.96 11.03 2.08
N ASN A 284 22.36 11.39 3.21
CA ASN A 284 22.51 12.66 3.90
C ASN A 284 23.45 12.56 5.12
N THR A 285 24.03 11.39 5.38
CA THR A 285 24.96 11.21 6.50
C THR A 285 26.22 12.04 6.26
N PRO A 286 26.60 12.91 7.23
CA PRO A 286 27.79 13.75 7.09
C PRO A 286 29.08 12.91 7.05
N ALA A 287 30.07 13.41 6.31
CA ALA A 287 31.42 12.85 6.25
C ALA A 287 32.01 12.54 7.64
N SER A 288 31.93 13.49 8.58
CA SER A 288 32.45 13.31 9.94
C SER A 288 31.74 12.21 10.74
N THR A 289 30.47 11.94 10.44
CA THR A 289 29.74 10.80 11.04
C THR A 289 30.16 9.47 10.40
N LEU A 290 30.38 9.45 9.09
CA LEU A 290 30.90 8.29 8.37
C LEU A 290 32.32 7.92 8.83
N GLU A 291 33.18 8.90 9.09
CA GLU A 291 34.53 8.71 9.67
C GLU A 291 34.49 7.99 11.03
N ILE A 292 33.53 8.33 11.89
CA ILE A 292 33.33 7.66 13.18
C ILE A 292 32.88 6.21 12.95
N LEU A 293 31.82 6.02 12.13
CA LEU A 293 31.23 4.72 11.82
C LEU A 293 32.18 3.78 11.05
N ALA A 294 33.22 4.30 10.39
CA ALA A 294 34.25 3.49 9.77
C ALA A 294 35.01 2.60 10.79
N ASN A 295 34.94 2.95 12.07
CA ASN A 295 35.52 2.19 13.17
C ASN A 295 34.49 1.35 13.94
N ASP A 296 33.25 1.22 13.43
CA ASP A 296 32.20 0.47 14.11
C ASP A 296 32.63 -0.99 14.34
N PRO A 297 32.32 -1.60 15.50
CA PRO A 297 32.63 -3.01 15.73
C PRO A 297 31.93 -3.94 14.74
N ASN A 298 30.76 -3.55 14.22
CA ASN A 298 29.99 -4.37 13.29
C ASN A 298 30.48 -4.19 11.84
N THR A 299 30.79 -5.31 11.18
CA THR A 299 31.30 -5.35 9.81
C THR A 299 30.31 -4.80 8.77
N PHE A 300 29.01 -4.99 8.97
CA PHE A 300 27.99 -4.47 8.04
C PHE A 300 27.92 -2.95 8.09
N VAL A 301 28.02 -2.35 9.28
CA VAL A 301 28.10 -0.89 9.43
C VAL A 301 29.31 -0.34 8.67
N ARG A 302 30.50 -0.93 8.84
CA ARG A 302 31.71 -0.51 8.12
C ARG A 302 31.57 -0.67 6.60
N ALA A 303 30.93 -1.72 6.12
CA ALA A 303 30.67 -1.93 4.70
C ALA A 303 29.68 -0.88 4.14
N SER A 304 28.64 -0.53 4.89
CA SER A 304 27.71 0.53 4.51
C SER A 304 28.38 1.90 4.46
N VAL A 305 29.34 2.19 5.37
CA VAL A 305 30.20 3.37 5.25
C VAL A 305 30.99 3.31 3.95
N ALA A 306 31.67 2.20 3.65
CA ALA A 306 32.44 2.06 2.41
C ALA A 306 31.59 2.26 1.15
N ARG A 307 30.31 1.87 1.15
CA ARG A 307 29.38 2.06 0.01
C ARG A 307 28.81 3.48 -0.11
N ASN A 308 28.84 4.29 0.95
CA ASN A 308 28.19 5.60 0.95
C ASN A 308 28.94 6.58 0.03
N LYS A 309 28.20 7.29 -0.83
CA LYS A 309 28.75 8.26 -1.78
C LYS A 309 29.37 9.49 -1.10
N ASN A 310 29.07 9.77 0.16
CA ASN A 310 29.64 10.89 0.91
C ASN A 310 30.87 10.48 1.73
N THR A 311 31.31 9.22 1.64
CA THR A 311 32.47 8.74 2.39
C THR A 311 33.74 9.43 1.90
N PRO A 312 34.50 10.08 2.80
CA PRO A 312 35.75 10.75 2.44
C PRO A 312 36.78 9.77 1.88
N LEU A 313 37.63 10.27 0.98
CA LEU A 313 38.72 9.50 0.36
C LEU A 313 39.63 8.84 1.41
N GLU A 314 40.05 9.59 2.42
CA GLU A 314 40.89 9.07 3.50
C GLU A 314 40.24 7.90 4.25
N THR A 315 38.92 7.99 4.45
CA THR A 315 38.13 6.92 5.08
C THR A 315 38.04 5.69 4.17
N LEU A 316 37.87 5.87 2.85
CA LEU A 316 37.91 4.76 1.89
C LEU A 316 39.28 4.09 1.84
N ASN A 317 40.37 4.86 1.82
CA ASN A 317 41.74 4.33 1.85
C ASN A 317 41.99 3.50 3.11
N LYS A 318 41.53 3.99 4.27
CA LYS A 318 41.59 3.22 5.52
C LYS A 318 40.79 1.91 5.44
N LEU A 319 39.58 1.95 4.87
CA LEU A 319 38.71 0.78 4.75
C LEU A 319 39.19 -0.23 3.69
N ALA A 320 40.01 0.20 2.72
CA ALA A 320 40.60 -0.67 1.71
C ALA A 320 41.52 -1.75 2.32
N THR A 321 42.10 -1.48 3.49
CA THR A 321 42.94 -2.44 4.22
C THR A 321 42.18 -3.20 5.31
N ASN A 322 40.84 -3.15 5.32
CA ASN A 322 40.04 -3.81 6.35
C ASN A 322 40.19 -5.34 6.29
N SER A 323 40.20 -5.98 7.46
CA SER A 323 40.31 -7.44 7.56
C SER A 323 39.13 -8.18 6.90
N SER A 324 37.96 -7.55 6.83
CA SER A 324 36.80 -8.12 6.14
C SER A 324 36.85 -7.85 4.64
N ASN A 325 36.87 -8.91 3.83
CA ASN A 325 36.75 -8.83 2.38
C ASN A 325 35.46 -8.12 1.91
N TYR A 326 34.36 -8.19 2.67
CA TYR A 326 33.10 -7.54 2.35
C TYR A 326 33.21 -6.01 2.44
N VAL A 327 34.00 -5.50 3.38
CA VAL A 327 34.30 -4.07 3.49
C VAL A 327 35.22 -3.64 2.35
N ARG A 328 36.28 -4.39 2.05
CA ARG A 328 37.18 -4.10 0.92
C ARG A 328 36.45 -4.12 -0.42
N GLN A 329 35.55 -5.07 -0.61
CA GLN A 329 34.67 -5.16 -1.78
C GLN A 329 33.78 -3.93 -1.89
N SER A 330 33.24 -3.45 -0.77
CA SER A 330 32.41 -2.24 -0.70
C SER A 330 33.19 -0.98 -1.07
N VAL A 331 34.49 -0.91 -0.72
CA VAL A 331 35.39 0.15 -1.18
C VAL A 331 35.60 0.05 -2.69
N ALA A 332 35.92 -1.14 -3.21
CA ALA A 332 36.08 -1.35 -4.65
C ALA A 332 34.80 -1.00 -5.45
N PHE A 333 33.61 -1.17 -4.87
CA PHE A 333 32.35 -0.78 -5.49
C PHE A 333 32.10 0.74 -5.51
N ASN A 334 32.68 1.51 -4.57
CA ASN A 334 32.39 2.93 -4.44
C ASN A 334 33.02 3.74 -5.58
N LYS A 335 32.21 4.56 -6.25
CA LYS A 335 32.65 5.41 -7.36
C LYS A 335 33.65 6.49 -6.96
N ASN A 336 33.70 6.86 -5.69
CA ASN A 336 34.66 7.85 -5.21
C ASN A 336 36.01 7.23 -4.81
N THR A 337 36.18 5.91 -4.90
CA THR A 337 37.46 5.27 -4.58
C THR A 337 38.55 5.77 -5.51
N SER A 338 39.70 6.15 -4.94
CA SER A 338 40.82 6.70 -5.69
C SER A 338 41.45 5.66 -6.60
N LEU A 339 42.09 6.13 -7.67
CA LEU A 339 42.79 5.27 -8.63
C LEU A 339 43.87 4.42 -7.93
N SER A 340 44.66 5.03 -7.05
CA SER A 340 45.71 4.34 -6.29
C SER A 340 45.14 3.20 -5.43
N THR A 341 43.99 3.43 -4.79
CA THR A 341 43.34 2.41 -3.96
C THR A 341 42.73 1.29 -4.81
N LEU A 342 42.22 1.60 -6.01
CA LEU A 342 41.78 0.58 -6.96
C LEU A 342 42.94 -0.26 -7.50
N GLU A 343 44.12 0.34 -7.71
CA GLU A 343 45.36 -0.38 -8.08
C GLU A 343 45.78 -1.38 -6.99
N GLU A 344 45.74 -0.96 -5.72
CA GLU A 344 46.03 -1.85 -4.59
C GLU A 344 45.01 -3.00 -4.50
N LEU A 345 43.71 -2.69 -4.58
CA LEU A 345 42.62 -3.67 -4.49
C LEU A 345 42.57 -4.62 -5.70
N ALA A 346 43.18 -4.26 -6.84
CA ALA A 346 43.31 -5.16 -7.98
C ALA A 346 44.17 -6.38 -7.69
N SER A 347 45.01 -6.32 -6.65
CA SER A 347 45.84 -7.43 -6.19
C SER A 347 45.31 -8.07 -4.90
N ASP A 348 44.05 -7.78 -4.51
CA ASP A 348 43.44 -8.32 -3.30
C ASP A 348 43.35 -9.85 -3.35
N GLU A 349 43.57 -10.52 -2.22
CA GLU A 349 43.44 -11.98 -2.09
C GLU A 349 42.03 -12.49 -2.49
N CYS A 350 41.00 -11.68 -2.27
CA CYS A 350 39.62 -12.05 -2.50
C CYS A 350 39.18 -11.72 -3.95
N GLU A 351 38.79 -12.75 -4.70
CA GLU A 351 38.29 -12.61 -6.07
C GLU A 351 37.07 -11.68 -6.18
N HIS A 352 36.24 -11.59 -5.14
CA HIS A 352 35.07 -10.70 -5.16
C HIS A 352 35.47 -9.23 -5.14
N VAL A 353 36.57 -8.89 -4.45
CA VAL A 353 37.11 -7.53 -4.39
C VAL A 353 37.68 -7.14 -5.74
N ARG A 354 38.58 -7.97 -6.30
CA ARG A 354 39.15 -7.77 -7.63
C ARG A 354 38.07 -7.68 -8.71
N GLY A 355 37.02 -8.48 -8.59
CA GLY A 355 35.86 -8.43 -9.48
C GLY A 355 35.08 -7.12 -9.40
N GLU A 356 34.94 -6.50 -8.23
CA GLU A 356 34.33 -5.16 -8.12
C GLU A 356 35.24 -4.05 -8.67
N VAL A 357 36.56 -4.18 -8.54
CA VAL A 357 37.51 -3.26 -9.20
C VAL A 357 37.26 -3.25 -10.71
N ALA A 358 37.11 -4.43 -11.33
CA ALA A 358 36.79 -4.55 -12.76
C ALA A 358 35.44 -3.92 -13.18
N CYS A 359 34.51 -3.76 -12.24
CA CYS A 359 33.21 -3.13 -12.47
C CYS A 359 33.19 -1.64 -12.13
N ASN A 360 34.23 -1.12 -11.48
CA ASN A 360 34.26 0.27 -11.05
C ASN A 360 34.45 1.20 -12.26
N PRO A 361 33.59 2.22 -12.46
CA PRO A 361 33.73 3.18 -13.56
C PRO A 361 35.06 3.93 -13.59
N ASN A 362 35.75 4.02 -12.44
CA ASN A 362 37.04 4.68 -12.30
C ASN A 362 38.21 3.68 -12.27
N CYS A 363 38.00 2.42 -12.67
CA CYS A 363 39.10 1.46 -12.79
C CYS A 363 40.17 1.96 -13.76
N PRO A 364 41.45 2.09 -13.34
CA PRO A 364 42.53 2.46 -14.24
C PRO A 364 42.66 1.48 -15.41
N LEU A 365 42.95 1.97 -16.61
CA LEU A 365 43.04 1.13 -17.81
C LEU A 365 44.11 0.02 -17.67
N ALA A 366 45.25 0.33 -17.06
CA ALA A 366 46.31 -0.64 -16.81
C ALA A 366 45.82 -1.81 -15.93
N VAL A 367 45.09 -1.49 -14.86
CA VAL A 367 44.46 -2.48 -13.96
C VAL A 367 43.39 -3.28 -14.72
N PHE A 368 42.57 -2.60 -15.52
CA PHE A 368 41.51 -3.24 -16.28
C PHE A 368 42.05 -4.29 -17.28
N GLU A 369 43.17 -3.98 -17.94
CA GLU A 369 43.88 -4.92 -18.82
C GLU A 369 44.56 -6.05 -18.05
N GLN A 370 45.12 -5.77 -16.87
CA GLN A 370 45.67 -6.80 -15.99
C GLN A 370 44.60 -7.82 -15.59
N LEU A 371 43.40 -7.37 -15.21
CA LEU A 371 42.29 -8.23 -14.73
C LEU A 371 41.71 -9.14 -15.82
N LYS A 372 41.99 -8.89 -17.10
CA LYS A 372 41.68 -9.83 -18.20
C LYS A 372 42.35 -11.20 -18.01
N ASN A 373 43.53 -11.20 -17.39
CA ASN A 373 44.33 -12.39 -17.12
C ASN A 373 44.29 -12.81 -15.64
N ASP A 374 43.32 -12.29 -14.85
CA ASP A 374 43.14 -12.69 -13.46
C ASP A 374 42.94 -14.21 -13.34
N ASP A 375 43.42 -14.85 -12.28
CA ASP A 375 43.27 -16.30 -12.08
C ASP A 375 41.81 -16.74 -11.93
N SER A 376 40.94 -15.88 -11.39
CA SER A 376 39.53 -16.18 -11.19
C SER A 376 38.72 -16.00 -12.47
N LYS A 377 37.99 -17.06 -12.86
CA LYS A 377 37.03 -17.01 -13.98
C LYS A 377 35.97 -15.92 -13.78
N GLN A 378 35.58 -15.65 -12.54
CA GLN A 378 34.54 -14.66 -12.24
C GLN A 378 35.03 -13.23 -12.49
N VAL A 379 36.27 -12.94 -12.10
CA VAL A 379 36.90 -11.62 -12.32
C VAL A 379 37.03 -11.34 -13.81
N ARG A 380 37.55 -12.31 -14.59
CA ARG A 380 37.64 -12.21 -16.06
C ARG A 380 36.27 -11.97 -16.70
N ALA A 381 35.23 -12.65 -16.23
CA ALA A 381 33.87 -12.48 -16.76
C ALA A 381 33.27 -11.10 -16.42
N LYS A 382 33.53 -10.56 -15.22
CA LYS A 382 33.08 -9.20 -14.84
C LYS A 382 33.79 -8.13 -15.69
N GLN A 383 35.10 -8.23 -15.83
CA GLN A 383 35.91 -7.36 -16.69
C GLN A 383 35.37 -7.32 -18.12
N GLN A 384 35.12 -8.48 -18.72
CA GLN A 384 34.61 -8.57 -20.10
C GLN A 384 33.22 -7.94 -20.25
N LYS A 385 32.34 -8.08 -19.25
CA LYS A 385 31.02 -7.44 -19.25
C LYS A 385 31.13 -5.91 -19.17
N THR A 386 32.04 -5.38 -18.35
CA THR A 386 32.24 -3.93 -18.25
C THR A 386 32.72 -3.34 -19.57
N LEU A 387 33.60 -4.04 -20.31
CA LEU A 387 34.09 -3.63 -21.62
C LEU A 387 32.95 -3.44 -22.64
N ILE A 388 31.93 -4.31 -22.59
CA ILE A 388 30.75 -4.26 -23.49
C ILE A 388 29.85 -3.05 -23.16
N ILE A 389 29.86 -2.55 -21.92
CA ILE A 389 29.01 -1.42 -21.51
C ILE A 389 29.64 -0.06 -21.86
N HIS A 390 30.96 -0.01 -22.08
CA HIS A 390 31.71 1.22 -22.39
C HIS A 390 32.06 1.38 -23.88
N LEU A 391 31.72 0.39 -24.72
CA LEU A 391 31.72 0.43 -26.19
C LEU A 391 30.29 0.65 -26.69
#